data_AF-A0A2E6ZGD9-F1
#
_entry.id   AF-A0A2E6ZGD9-F1
#
_cell.length_a   1.000
_cell.length_b   1.000
_cell.length_c   1.000
_cell.angle_alpha   90.00
_cell.angle_beta   90.00
_cell.angle_gamma   90.00
#
_symmetry.space_group_name_H-M   'P 1'
#
loop_
_entity.id
_entity.type
_entity.pdbx_description
1 polymer ?
#
loop_
_entity_poly.entity_id
_entity_poly.type
_entity_poly.pdbx_seq_one_letter_code
_entity_poly.pdbx_strand_id
1 'polypeptide(L)'
;MILAELNVWHSRPAVPTRRVALGEDQLKFEPQPGPGGLLLGAVVAVYAQQLGDEENNDLTALLNLLEVGARIPQPRLRHRLQRDRIGLTRSTHRLVTATNGRMSLDLAPGDRPEPHILAALYRASDQPGDTRRALLTLLRSARRWQGHDHDDLLRYLSGDLPKGTWDSRVDVDPIVWALGILGFPQQQTENLPDSRLVRRTFRRLLRNAHPDHGGSAEDAGSRIETLTAARNILLDRRSA
;
A
#
# COMPACT_ATOMS: atom_id res chain seq x y z
N MET A 1 -9.72 -17.04 -10.90
CA MET A 1 -10.91 -16.17 -11.03
C MET A 1 -10.48 -14.71 -10.94
N ILE A 2 -11.04 -13.82 -11.74
CA ILE A 2 -10.76 -12.37 -11.66
C ILE A 2 -11.55 -11.79 -10.48
N LEU A 3 -10.85 -11.15 -9.54
CA LEU A 3 -11.45 -10.46 -8.39
C LEU A 3 -11.67 -8.97 -8.68
N ALA A 4 -10.74 -8.35 -9.40
CA ALA A 4 -10.84 -6.99 -9.88
C ALA A 4 -10.11 -6.81 -11.21
N GLU A 5 -10.59 -5.88 -12.05
CA GLU A 5 -9.95 -5.49 -13.31
C GLU A 5 -10.04 -3.96 -13.49
N LEU A 6 -8.90 -3.33 -13.83
CA LEU A 6 -8.79 -1.92 -14.20
C LEU A 6 -8.25 -1.82 -15.63
N ASN A 7 -8.94 -1.08 -16.48
CA ASN A 7 -8.58 -0.85 -17.88
C ASN A 7 -8.18 0.59 -18.11
N VAL A 8 -6.93 0.77 -18.53
CA VAL A 8 -6.32 2.07 -18.80
C VAL A 8 -6.15 2.24 -20.31
N TRP A 9 -6.77 3.25 -20.88
CA TRP A 9 -6.55 3.61 -22.28
C TRP A 9 -5.62 4.79 -22.36
N HIS A 10 -4.50 4.65 -23.05
CA HIS A 10 -3.49 5.71 -23.10
C HIS A 10 -2.87 5.85 -24.47
N SER A 11 -2.31 7.03 -24.70
CA SER A 11 -1.60 7.31 -25.94
C SER A 11 -0.31 6.50 -26.05
N ARG A 12 0.07 6.16 -27.29
CA ARG A 12 1.38 5.55 -27.58
C ARG A 12 2.53 6.53 -27.24
N PRO A 13 3.74 6.06 -26.95
CA PRO A 13 4.83 6.92 -26.49
C PRO A 13 5.17 8.10 -27.44
N ALA A 14 5.16 7.87 -28.75
CA ALA A 14 5.62 8.83 -29.75
C ALA A 14 4.53 9.76 -30.29
N VAL A 15 3.59 10.23 -29.46
CA VAL A 15 2.58 11.22 -29.89
C VAL A 15 2.74 12.57 -29.19
N PRO A 16 2.50 13.71 -29.89
CA PRO A 16 2.62 15.05 -29.29
C PRO A 16 1.59 15.31 -28.18
N THR A 17 0.37 14.78 -28.32
CA THR A 17 -0.69 14.94 -27.33
C THR A 17 -0.85 13.65 -26.53
N ARG A 18 -0.43 13.68 -25.26
CA ARG A 18 -0.58 12.55 -24.35
C ARG A 18 -1.99 12.56 -23.74
N ARG A 19 -2.71 11.46 -23.94
CA ARG A 19 -4.11 11.31 -23.52
C ARG A 19 -4.29 10.06 -22.69
N VAL A 20 -5.20 10.12 -21.73
CA VAL A 20 -5.64 8.99 -20.91
C VAL A 20 -7.17 8.95 -20.90
N ALA A 21 -7.75 7.77 -20.97
CA ALA A 21 -9.18 7.53 -20.84
C ALA A 21 -9.42 6.31 -19.94
N LEU A 22 -10.55 6.32 -19.24
CA LEU A 22 -10.95 5.22 -18.36
C LEU A 22 -11.74 4.17 -19.15
N GLY A 23 -11.46 2.89 -18.89
CA GLY A 23 -12.08 1.75 -19.56
C GLY A 23 -13.41 1.31 -18.98
N GLU A 24 -13.83 0.11 -19.33
CA GLU A 24 -14.86 -0.63 -18.59
C GLU A 24 -14.13 -1.46 -17.54
N ASP A 25 -14.44 -1.25 -16.26
CA ASP A 25 -13.69 -1.85 -15.17
C ASP A 25 -14.57 -2.81 -14.37
N GLN A 26 -13.94 -3.75 -13.67
CA GLN A 26 -14.61 -4.63 -12.71
C GLN A 26 -14.00 -4.35 -11.33
N LEU A 27 -14.45 -3.28 -10.67
CA LEU A 27 -13.92 -2.87 -9.37
C LEU A 27 -15.00 -3.01 -8.30
N LYS A 28 -14.66 -3.73 -7.21
CA LYS A 28 -15.50 -3.87 -6.02
C LYS A 28 -14.73 -3.34 -4.82
N PHE A 29 -15.32 -2.38 -4.11
CA PHE A 29 -14.66 -1.66 -3.01
C PHE A 29 -15.17 -2.05 -1.62
N GLU A 30 -16.17 -2.93 -1.55
CA GLU A 30 -16.79 -3.36 -0.29
C GLU A 30 -16.51 -4.84 0.02
N PRO A 31 -16.22 -5.20 1.29
CA PRO A 31 -15.91 -4.28 2.39
C PRO A 31 -14.60 -3.52 2.10
N GLN A 32 -14.47 -2.28 2.59
CA GLN A 32 -13.27 -1.47 2.33
C GLN A 32 -11.98 -2.16 2.80
N PRO A 33 -10.89 -2.14 2.00
CA PRO A 33 -10.74 -1.47 0.69
C PRO A 33 -11.29 -2.26 -0.52
N GLY A 34 -11.65 -3.53 -0.31
CA GLY A 34 -12.15 -4.45 -1.34
C GLY A 34 -11.09 -4.81 -2.40
N PRO A 35 -11.36 -5.85 -3.24
CA PRO A 35 -10.45 -6.24 -4.32
C PRO A 35 -10.10 -5.11 -5.28
N GLY A 36 -11.05 -4.20 -5.53
CA GLY A 36 -10.85 -3.02 -6.36
C GLY A 36 -9.87 -2.04 -5.73
N GLY A 37 -10.01 -1.74 -4.43
CA GLY A 37 -9.10 -0.83 -3.73
C GLY A 37 -7.68 -1.40 -3.66
N LEU A 38 -7.54 -2.71 -3.41
CA LEU A 38 -6.25 -3.40 -3.47
C LEU A 38 -5.60 -3.28 -4.85
N LEU A 39 -6.36 -3.48 -5.94
CA LEU A 39 -5.84 -3.34 -7.29
C LEU A 39 -5.42 -1.90 -7.60
N LEU A 40 -6.24 -0.90 -7.24
CA LEU A 40 -5.89 0.51 -7.44
C LEU A 40 -4.62 0.89 -6.65
N GLY A 41 -4.53 0.43 -5.41
CA GLY A 41 -3.34 0.61 -4.56
C GLY A 41 -2.11 -0.02 -5.19
N ALA A 42 -2.22 -1.24 -5.71
CA ALA A 42 -1.09 -1.94 -6.30
C ALA A 42 -0.56 -1.22 -7.55
N VAL A 43 -1.47 -0.74 -8.42
CA VAL A 43 -1.10 0.08 -9.58
C VAL A 43 -0.37 1.33 -9.13
N VAL A 44 -0.87 2.06 -8.13
CA VAL A 44 -0.19 3.27 -7.66
C VAL A 44 1.17 2.95 -7.04
N ALA A 45 1.28 1.91 -6.21
CA ALA A 45 2.53 1.53 -5.57
C ALA A 45 3.63 1.20 -6.60
N VAL A 46 3.33 0.31 -7.57
CA VAL A 46 4.31 -0.15 -8.56
C VAL A 46 4.73 0.97 -9.51
N TYR A 47 3.77 1.74 -10.01
CA TYR A 47 4.07 2.76 -11.01
C TYR A 47 4.63 4.06 -10.42
N ALA A 48 4.29 4.41 -9.17
CA ALA A 48 4.83 5.63 -8.56
C ALA A 48 6.34 5.54 -8.31
N GLN A 49 6.90 4.34 -8.13
CA GLN A 49 8.35 4.12 -7.99
C GLN A 49 9.14 4.49 -9.27
N GLN A 50 8.46 4.61 -10.41
CA GLN A 50 9.07 4.94 -11.70
C GLN A 50 9.02 6.45 -12.01
N LEU A 51 8.39 7.25 -11.14
CA LEU A 51 8.27 8.70 -11.33
C LEU A 51 9.53 9.43 -10.86
N GLY A 52 9.92 10.48 -11.59
CA GLY A 52 10.90 11.45 -11.14
C GLY A 52 10.32 12.41 -10.09
N ASP A 53 11.17 13.30 -9.55
CA ASP A 53 10.78 14.23 -8.48
C ASP A 53 9.71 15.23 -8.91
N GLU A 54 9.79 15.74 -10.14
CA GLU A 54 8.81 16.68 -10.69
C GLU A 54 7.42 16.01 -10.79
N GLU A 55 7.36 14.81 -11.38
CA GLU A 55 6.11 14.05 -11.48
C GLU A 55 5.57 13.66 -10.09
N ASN A 56 6.45 13.36 -9.14
CA ASN A 56 6.08 13.08 -7.75
C ASN A 56 5.46 14.30 -7.04
N ASN A 57 5.95 15.51 -7.31
CA ASN A 57 5.37 16.75 -6.81
C ASN A 57 3.99 17.01 -7.43
N ASP A 58 3.87 16.83 -8.76
CA ASP A 58 2.61 16.93 -9.48
C ASP A 58 1.55 15.93 -8.97
N LEU A 59 1.96 14.69 -8.70
CA LEU A 59 1.11 13.65 -8.14
C LEU A 59 0.60 14.04 -6.74
N THR A 60 1.48 14.62 -5.91
CA THR A 60 1.11 15.11 -4.57
C THR A 60 0.06 16.21 -4.67
N ALA A 61 0.28 17.20 -5.55
CA ALA A 61 -0.67 18.28 -5.79
C ALA A 61 -2.02 17.76 -6.29
N LEU A 62 -2.02 16.78 -7.20
CA LEU A 62 -3.25 16.16 -7.70
C LEU A 62 -4.02 15.44 -6.59
N LEU A 63 -3.35 14.62 -5.77
CA LEU A 63 -3.98 13.93 -4.64
C LEU A 63 -4.67 14.90 -3.67
N ASN A 64 -4.06 16.06 -3.41
CA ASN A 64 -4.66 17.10 -2.56
C ASN A 64 -5.94 17.68 -3.20
N LEU A 65 -5.93 17.95 -4.51
CA LEU A 65 -7.12 18.43 -5.23
C LEU A 65 -8.26 17.42 -5.24
N LEU A 66 -7.92 16.14 -5.42
CA LEU A 66 -8.90 15.04 -5.43
C LEU A 66 -9.57 14.84 -4.08
N GLU A 67 -8.81 14.94 -2.99
CA GLU A 67 -9.32 14.77 -1.63
C GLU A 67 -10.37 15.83 -1.26
N VAL A 68 -10.12 17.09 -1.63
CA VAL A 68 -11.07 18.19 -1.39
C VAL A 68 -12.20 18.24 -2.44
N GLY A 69 -12.19 17.35 -3.43
CA GLY A 69 -13.18 17.32 -4.51
C GLY A 69 -13.14 18.55 -5.42
N ALA A 70 -11.98 19.21 -5.53
CA ALA A 70 -11.82 20.39 -6.37
C ALA A 70 -11.91 20.04 -7.86
N ARG A 71 -12.25 21.04 -8.68
CA ARG A 71 -12.13 20.92 -10.13
C ARG A 71 -10.66 20.66 -10.48
N ILE A 72 -10.42 19.64 -11.30
CA ILE A 72 -9.07 19.24 -11.72
C ILE A 72 -8.70 19.99 -13.01
N PRO A 73 -7.74 20.95 -12.98
CA PRO A 73 -7.14 21.51 -14.18
C PRO A 73 -6.47 20.41 -14.99
N GLN A 74 -6.62 20.45 -16.31
CA GLN A 74 -6.00 19.50 -17.23
C GLN A 74 -4.97 20.25 -18.08
N PRO A 75 -3.84 19.62 -18.44
CA PRO A 75 -3.45 18.22 -18.18
C PRO A 75 -2.91 17.96 -16.76
N ARG A 76 -2.78 16.68 -16.39
CA ARG A 76 -2.12 16.22 -15.15
C ARG A 76 -1.12 15.12 -15.44
N LEU A 77 0.04 15.14 -14.77
CA LEU A 77 1.17 14.26 -15.08
C LEU A 77 1.42 14.19 -16.59
N ARG A 78 1.38 15.36 -17.25
CA ARG A 78 1.53 15.56 -18.71
C ARG A 78 0.47 14.87 -19.59
N HIS A 79 -0.58 14.27 -19.01
CA HIS A 79 -1.66 13.60 -19.74
C HIS A 79 -2.99 14.32 -19.58
N ARG A 80 -3.78 14.36 -20.66
CA ARG A 80 -5.15 14.89 -20.66
C ARG A 80 -6.17 13.77 -20.49
N LEU A 81 -7.05 13.89 -19.50
CA LEU A 81 -8.21 13.00 -19.35
C LEU A 81 -9.23 13.26 -20.47
N GLN A 82 -9.71 12.20 -21.11
CA GLN A 82 -10.76 12.25 -22.13
C GLN A 82 -11.71 11.05 -22.02
N ARG A 83 -12.88 11.15 -22.67
CA ARG A 83 -13.87 10.05 -22.72
C ARG A 83 -13.65 9.12 -23.91
N ASP A 84 -13.23 9.67 -25.04
CA ASP A 84 -12.98 8.90 -26.26
C ASP A 84 -11.71 8.03 -26.12
N ARG A 85 -11.78 6.82 -26.69
CA ARG A 85 -10.74 5.79 -26.66
C ARG A 85 -10.15 5.53 -28.05
N ILE A 86 -10.64 6.19 -29.10
CA ILE A 86 -10.16 5.98 -30.48
C ILE A 86 -8.66 6.30 -30.58
N GLY A 87 -7.92 5.32 -31.11
CA GLY A 87 -6.48 5.42 -31.31
C GLY A 87 -5.66 5.37 -30.02
N LEU A 88 -6.25 4.96 -28.89
CA LEU A 88 -5.54 4.68 -27.65
C LEU A 88 -5.21 3.19 -27.54
N THR A 89 -4.09 2.90 -26.89
CA THR A 89 -3.70 1.54 -26.48
C THR A 89 -4.39 1.21 -25.16
N ARG A 90 -4.86 -0.03 -25.02
CA ARG A 90 -5.43 -0.54 -23.77
C ARG A 90 -4.37 -1.32 -22.99
N SER A 91 -4.24 -0.99 -21.72
CA SER A 91 -3.46 -1.74 -20.72
C SER A 91 -4.39 -2.18 -19.60
N THR A 92 -4.34 -3.46 -19.24
CA THR A 92 -5.24 -4.10 -18.29
C THR A 92 -4.48 -4.54 -17.05
N HIS A 93 -4.99 -4.16 -15.88
CA HIS A 93 -4.47 -4.60 -14.58
C HIS A 93 -5.52 -5.46 -13.89
N ARG A 94 -5.11 -6.55 -13.25
CA ARG A 94 -6.01 -7.50 -12.59
C ARG A 94 -5.51 -7.92 -11.23
N LEU A 95 -6.45 -8.09 -10.32
CA LEU A 95 -6.29 -8.92 -9.14
C LEU A 95 -7.02 -10.23 -9.40
N VAL A 96 -6.30 -11.34 -9.33
CA VAL A 96 -6.87 -12.67 -9.55
C VAL A 96 -6.68 -13.54 -8.31
N THR A 97 -7.55 -14.53 -8.13
CA THR A 97 -7.37 -15.60 -7.15
C THR A 97 -7.17 -16.93 -7.86
N ALA A 98 -6.22 -17.71 -7.35
CA ALA A 98 -6.04 -19.11 -7.74
C ALA A 98 -7.05 -20.01 -6.99
N THR A 99 -7.12 -21.27 -7.38
CA THR A 99 -8.04 -22.28 -6.80
C THR A 99 -7.78 -22.53 -5.31
N ASN A 100 -6.55 -22.29 -4.84
CA ASN A 100 -6.16 -22.40 -3.43
C ASN A 100 -6.47 -21.13 -2.62
N GLY A 101 -7.18 -20.16 -3.19
CA GLY A 101 -7.53 -18.89 -2.53
C GLY A 101 -6.40 -17.86 -2.49
N ARG A 102 -5.21 -18.17 -3.01
CA ARG A 102 -4.10 -17.20 -3.07
C ARG A 102 -4.40 -16.12 -4.11
N MET A 103 -4.29 -14.86 -3.69
CA MET A 103 -4.41 -13.70 -4.57
C MET A 103 -3.08 -13.44 -5.28
N SER A 104 -3.14 -12.96 -6.52
CA SER A 104 -1.97 -12.51 -7.27
C SER A 104 -2.32 -11.33 -8.17
N LEU A 105 -1.33 -10.48 -8.41
CA LEU A 105 -1.43 -9.33 -9.28
C LEU A 105 -0.94 -9.68 -10.69
N ASP A 106 -1.71 -9.26 -11.69
CA ASP A 106 -1.35 -9.27 -13.10
C ASP A 106 -1.43 -7.83 -13.59
N LEU A 107 -0.29 -7.13 -13.53
CA LEU A 107 -0.19 -5.73 -13.93
C LEU A 107 0.36 -5.68 -15.35
N ALA A 108 -0.30 -4.92 -16.23
CA ALA A 108 0.23 -4.68 -17.56
C ALA A 108 1.65 -4.10 -17.45
N PRO A 109 2.56 -4.39 -18.39
CA PRO A 109 3.81 -3.66 -18.50
C PRO A 109 3.51 -2.21 -18.90
N GLY A 110 4.23 -1.26 -18.32
CA GLY A 110 4.07 0.15 -18.68
C GLY A 110 5.43 0.81 -18.79
N ASP A 111 5.75 1.28 -19.99
CA ASP A 111 6.89 2.16 -20.26
C ASP A 111 6.62 3.61 -19.82
N ARG A 112 5.38 3.90 -19.42
CA ARG A 112 4.93 5.19 -18.87
C ARG A 112 4.05 5.00 -17.65
N PRO A 113 4.53 5.35 -16.44
CA PRO A 113 3.75 5.18 -15.21
C PRO A 113 2.54 6.11 -15.08
N GLU A 114 2.61 7.32 -15.64
CA GLU A 114 1.63 8.38 -15.43
C GLU A 114 0.19 7.99 -15.80
N PRO A 115 -0.12 7.43 -16.99
CA PRO A 115 -1.49 7.08 -17.34
C PRO A 115 -2.12 6.03 -16.41
N HIS A 116 -1.31 5.08 -15.89
CA HIS A 116 -1.79 4.04 -14.99
C HIS A 116 -2.16 4.62 -13.63
N ILE A 117 -1.30 5.49 -13.09
CA ILE A 117 -1.56 6.22 -11.85
C ILE A 117 -2.80 7.11 -11.99
N LEU A 118 -2.90 7.89 -13.07
CA LEU A 118 -4.06 8.76 -13.31
C LEU A 118 -5.37 7.98 -13.39
N ALA A 119 -5.37 6.82 -14.06
CA ALA A 119 -6.57 5.99 -14.14
C ALA A 119 -7.01 5.50 -12.75
N ALA A 120 -6.07 5.04 -11.92
CA ALA A 120 -6.38 4.61 -10.56
C ALA A 120 -6.92 5.76 -9.70
N LEU A 121 -6.29 6.94 -9.76
CA LEU A 121 -6.71 8.13 -9.02
C LEU A 121 -8.10 8.61 -9.43
N TYR A 122 -8.37 8.71 -10.73
CA TYR A 122 -9.67 9.16 -11.22
C TYR A 122 -10.78 8.16 -10.86
N ARG A 123 -10.50 6.85 -10.85
CA ARG A 123 -11.47 5.84 -10.38
C ARG A 123 -11.76 5.91 -8.90
N ALA A 124 -10.74 6.11 -8.08
CA ALA A 124 -10.94 6.34 -6.66
C ALA A 124 -11.76 7.62 -6.40
N SER A 125 -11.53 8.66 -7.19
CA SER A 125 -12.17 9.98 -7.03
C SER A 125 -13.63 10.01 -7.49
N ASP A 126 -14.00 9.12 -8.40
CA ASP A 126 -15.38 8.94 -8.89
C ASP A 126 -16.28 8.21 -7.87
N GLN A 127 -15.70 7.67 -6.79
CA GLN A 127 -16.47 6.98 -5.74
C GLN A 127 -17.22 7.96 -4.82
N PRO A 128 -18.28 7.49 -4.14
CA PRO A 128 -18.98 8.25 -3.10
C PRO A 128 -18.08 8.61 -1.91
N GLY A 129 -18.48 9.60 -1.12
CA GLY A 129 -17.62 10.30 -0.14
C GLY A 129 -16.77 9.43 0.79
N ASP A 130 -17.35 8.41 1.44
CA ASP A 130 -16.62 7.56 2.38
C ASP A 130 -15.62 6.64 1.68
N THR A 131 -16.08 5.90 0.67
CA THR A 131 -15.24 5.04 -0.16
C THR A 131 -14.12 5.84 -0.85
N ARG A 132 -14.43 7.04 -1.36
CA ARG A 132 -13.43 7.94 -1.96
C ARG A 132 -12.35 8.34 -0.97
N ARG A 133 -12.72 8.75 0.24
CA ARG A 133 -11.74 9.14 1.29
C ARG A 133 -10.86 7.97 1.69
N ALA A 134 -11.45 6.78 1.88
CA ALA A 134 -10.71 5.56 2.20
C ALA A 134 -9.74 5.17 1.08
N LEU A 135 -10.19 5.19 -0.17
CA LEU A 135 -9.36 4.88 -1.32
C LEU A 135 -8.23 5.90 -1.48
N LEU A 136 -8.49 7.20 -1.42
CA LEU A 136 -7.42 8.21 -1.54
C LEU A 136 -6.40 8.10 -0.40
N THR A 137 -6.83 7.72 0.80
CA THR A 137 -5.93 7.39 1.92
C THR A 137 -5.06 6.17 1.60
N LEU A 138 -5.67 5.10 1.09
CA LEU A 138 -4.95 3.90 0.64
C LEU A 138 -3.93 4.24 -0.46
N LEU A 139 -4.31 5.02 -1.48
CA LEU A 139 -3.41 5.39 -2.59
C LEU A 139 -2.23 6.26 -2.11
N ARG A 140 -2.43 7.11 -1.10
CA ARG A 140 -1.34 7.84 -0.43
C ARG A 140 -0.39 6.90 0.32
N SER A 141 -0.93 5.87 0.96
CA SER A 141 -0.11 4.86 1.63
C SER A 141 0.67 4.04 0.60
N ALA A 142 -0.02 3.53 -0.43
CA ALA A 142 0.54 2.73 -1.52
C ALA A 142 1.79 3.36 -2.16
N ARG A 143 1.77 4.68 -2.39
CA ARG A 143 2.92 5.43 -2.94
C ARG A 143 4.20 5.29 -2.09
N ARG A 144 4.08 5.06 -0.79
CA ARG A 144 5.22 4.93 0.13
C ARG A 144 5.79 3.51 0.19
N TRP A 145 5.16 2.54 -0.48
CA TRP A 145 5.65 1.17 -0.48
C TRP A 145 7.00 1.07 -1.22
N GLN A 146 7.97 0.39 -0.58
CA GLN A 146 9.35 0.20 -1.06
C GLN A 146 9.73 -1.29 -1.06
N GLY A 147 8.75 -2.18 -1.15
CA GLY A 147 8.98 -3.63 -1.19
C GLY A 147 9.40 -4.12 -2.59
N HIS A 148 9.68 -5.41 -2.68
CA HIS A 148 10.33 -6.01 -3.85
C HIS A 148 9.41 -6.96 -4.65
N ASP A 149 8.28 -7.40 -4.08
CA ASP A 149 7.38 -8.34 -4.76
C ASP A 149 5.88 -8.03 -4.53
N HIS A 150 5.03 -8.66 -5.36
CA HIS A 150 3.59 -8.44 -5.38
C HIS A 150 2.87 -9.03 -4.16
N ASP A 151 3.39 -10.09 -3.54
CA ASP A 151 2.76 -10.72 -2.37
C ASP A 151 2.96 -9.82 -1.13
N ASP A 152 4.14 -9.24 -1.00
CA ASP A 152 4.48 -8.21 -0.02
C ASP A 152 3.58 -6.97 -0.16
N LEU A 153 3.40 -6.50 -1.40
CA LEU A 153 2.52 -5.38 -1.71
C LEU A 153 1.06 -5.66 -1.35
N LEU A 154 0.53 -6.83 -1.71
CA LEU A 154 -0.86 -7.19 -1.38
C LEU A 154 -1.10 -7.26 0.12
N ARG A 155 -0.11 -7.77 0.88
CA ARG A 155 -0.13 -7.70 2.34
C ARG A 155 -0.18 -6.24 2.79
N TYR A 156 0.79 -5.44 2.37
CA TYR A 156 0.90 -4.02 2.73
C TYR A 156 -0.41 -3.25 2.51
N LEU A 157 -1.07 -3.47 1.38
CA LEU A 157 -2.33 -2.80 1.01
C LEU A 157 -3.55 -3.32 1.75
N SER A 158 -3.56 -4.59 2.16
CA SER A 158 -4.68 -5.19 2.91
C SER A 158 -4.70 -4.75 4.37
N GLY A 159 -3.70 -3.97 4.81
CA GLY A 159 -3.50 -3.66 6.23
C GLY A 159 -2.87 -4.83 7.00
N ASP A 160 -2.79 -6.02 6.39
CA ASP A 160 -1.91 -7.11 6.79
C ASP A 160 -0.49 -6.73 6.40
N LEU A 161 0.13 -5.80 7.12
CA LEU A 161 1.55 -5.51 6.91
C LEU A 161 2.35 -6.82 6.74
N PRO A 162 3.27 -6.90 5.78
CA PRO A 162 4.48 -7.68 5.99
C PRO A 162 5.04 -7.18 7.31
N LYS A 163 5.06 -8.05 8.33
CA LYS A 163 5.86 -7.80 9.53
C LYS A 163 7.31 -7.70 9.07
N GLY A 164 7.77 -6.47 8.82
CA GLY A 164 9.13 -6.12 8.42
C GLY A 164 9.32 -6.08 6.90
N THR A 165 10.08 -5.15 6.30
CA THR A 165 11.44 -4.76 6.71
C THR A 165 12.04 -5.82 7.65
N TRP A 166 12.48 -6.90 7.02
CA TRP A 166 13.33 -7.99 7.53
C TRP A 166 12.62 -9.30 7.89
N ASP A 167 12.64 -10.16 6.87
CA ASP A 167 13.12 -11.54 6.88
C ASP A 167 12.20 -12.67 7.38
N SER A 168 11.59 -13.31 6.37
CA SER A 168 11.57 -14.76 6.12
C SER A 168 11.86 -15.70 7.31
N ARG A 169 10.83 -16.43 7.73
CA ARG A 169 10.70 -17.90 7.63
C ARG A 169 9.90 -18.44 8.80
N VAL A 170 9.03 -19.39 8.45
CA VAL A 170 8.20 -20.20 9.35
C VAL A 170 6.93 -19.48 9.79
N ASP A 171 5.84 -20.23 9.75
CA ASP A 171 4.58 -20.05 10.46
C ASP A 171 4.86 -19.87 11.98
N VAL A 172 5.44 -18.73 12.37
CA VAL A 172 5.77 -18.45 13.77
C VAL A 172 4.57 -17.77 14.40
N ASP A 173 3.98 -18.45 15.37
CA ASP A 173 2.96 -17.91 16.27
C ASP A 173 3.29 -16.45 16.63
N PRO A 174 2.39 -15.49 16.33
CA PRO A 174 2.58 -14.07 16.62
C PRO A 174 3.04 -13.78 18.05
N ILE A 175 2.59 -14.59 19.01
CA ILE A 175 2.96 -14.49 20.43
C ILE A 175 4.42 -14.89 20.64
N VAL A 176 4.84 -16.02 20.07
CA VAL A 176 6.23 -16.53 20.16
C VAL A 176 7.20 -15.51 19.58
N TRP A 177 6.86 -14.92 18.43
CA TRP A 177 7.63 -13.85 17.82
C TRP A 177 7.74 -12.63 18.74
N ALA A 178 6.61 -12.16 19.28
CA ALA A 178 6.57 -10.97 20.14
C ALA A 178 7.34 -11.17 21.46
N LEU A 179 7.29 -12.37 22.04
CA LEU A 179 8.11 -12.76 23.19
C LEU A 179 9.60 -12.67 22.84
N GLY A 180 10.01 -13.19 21.68
CA GLY A 180 11.38 -13.11 21.18
C GLY A 180 11.88 -11.67 21.01
N ILE A 181 11.09 -10.80 20.36
CA ILE A 181 11.47 -9.39 20.13
C ILE A 181 11.67 -8.62 21.44
N LEU A 182 10.85 -8.88 22.46
CA LEU A 182 10.95 -8.21 23.76
C LEU A 182 11.91 -8.91 24.74
N GLY A 183 12.54 -10.01 24.33
CA GLY A 183 13.51 -10.75 25.14
C GLY A 183 12.87 -11.57 26.27
N PHE A 184 11.63 -12.01 26.09
CA PHE A 184 10.95 -12.95 26.98
C PHE A 184 11.16 -14.41 26.50
N PRO A 185 11.08 -15.40 27.40
CA PRO A 185 11.14 -16.81 27.01
C PRO A 185 9.98 -17.18 26.08
N GLN A 186 10.31 -17.71 24.91
CA GLN A 186 9.34 -18.04 23.85
C GLN A 186 8.36 -19.17 24.22
N GLN A 187 8.68 -19.97 25.25
CA GLN A 187 7.84 -21.05 25.77
C GLN A 187 6.69 -20.55 26.67
N GLN A 188 6.60 -19.25 26.96
CA GLN A 188 5.59 -18.66 27.86
C GLN A 188 4.28 -18.29 27.13
N THR A 189 3.85 -19.04 26.13
CA THR A 189 2.63 -18.74 25.34
C THR A 189 1.35 -18.86 26.17
N GLU A 190 1.32 -19.75 27.18
CA GLU A 190 0.17 -19.96 28.07
C GLU A 190 0.16 -19.04 29.30
N ASN A 191 1.33 -18.53 29.72
CA ASN A 191 1.48 -17.67 30.89
C ASN A 191 2.22 -16.38 30.51
N LEU A 192 1.52 -15.52 29.78
CA LEU A 192 2.08 -14.31 29.21
C LEU A 192 2.59 -13.33 30.29
N PRO A 193 3.70 -12.61 30.02
CA PRO A 193 4.20 -11.57 30.93
C PRO A 193 3.12 -10.53 31.27
N ASP A 194 3.09 -10.08 32.52
CA ASP A 194 2.13 -9.05 32.95
C ASP A 194 2.27 -7.76 32.13
N SER A 195 1.15 -7.07 31.87
CA SER A 195 1.13 -5.85 31.06
C SER A 195 2.09 -4.78 31.59
N ARG A 196 2.29 -4.69 32.92
CA ARG A 196 3.28 -3.78 33.51
C ARG A 196 4.70 -4.16 33.13
N LEU A 197 5.02 -5.46 33.12
CA LEU A 197 6.32 -5.98 32.73
C LEU A 197 6.58 -5.77 31.24
N VAL A 198 5.61 -6.06 30.37
CA VAL A 198 5.70 -5.79 28.92
C VAL A 198 6.00 -4.32 28.65
N ARG A 199 5.23 -3.40 29.24
CA ARG A 199 5.42 -1.95 29.07
C ARG A 199 6.76 -1.46 29.64
N ARG A 200 7.23 -2.02 30.77
CA ARG A 200 8.54 -1.71 31.35
C ARG A 200 9.68 -2.14 30.43
N THR A 201 9.61 -3.37 29.90
CA THR A 201 10.61 -3.92 28.98
C THR A 201 10.64 -3.15 27.67
N PHE A 202 9.47 -2.85 27.09
CA PHE A 202 9.35 -1.99 25.92
C PHE A 202 10.03 -0.63 26.13
N ARG A 203 9.74 0.09 27.22
CA ARG A 203 10.37 1.40 27.51
C ARG A 203 11.89 1.32 27.69
N ARG A 204 12.42 0.19 28.15
CA ARG A 204 13.87 -0.03 28.23
C ARG A 204 14.47 -0.21 26.83
N LEU A 205 13.89 -1.09 26.02
CA LEU A 205 14.36 -1.38 24.66
C LEU A 205 14.20 -0.18 23.72
N LEU A 206 13.11 0.57 23.87
CA LEU A 206 12.84 1.80 23.12
C LEU A 206 13.91 2.87 23.40
N ARG A 207 14.28 3.06 24.68
CA ARG A 207 15.35 3.99 25.04
C ARG A 207 16.68 3.58 24.43
N ASN A 208 17.00 2.29 24.40
CA ASN A 208 18.25 1.80 23.81
C ASN A 208 18.26 1.91 22.27
N ALA A 209 17.11 1.87 21.62
CA ALA A 209 17.00 1.99 20.17
C ALA A 209 17.06 3.44 19.67
N HIS A 210 16.87 4.42 20.56
CA HIS A 210 16.79 5.83 20.18
C HIS A 210 18.19 6.41 19.90
N PRO A 211 18.39 7.21 18.82
CA PRO A 211 19.69 7.80 18.49
C PRO A 211 20.25 8.70 19.60
N ASP A 212 19.38 9.46 20.26
CA ASP A 212 19.73 10.32 21.42
C ASP A 212 20.29 9.56 22.63
N HIS A 213 20.23 8.23 22.62
CA HIS A 213 20.72 7.37 23.68
C HIS A 213 21.73 6.32 23.18
N GLY A 214 22.36 6.58 22.03
CA GLY A 214 23.44 5.75 21.48
C GLY A 214 22.99 4.68 20.49
N GLY A 215 21.74 4.71 20.01
CA GLY A 215 21.25 3.85 18.94
C GLY A 215 21.71 4.29 17.54
N SER A 216 21.76 3.34 16.60
CA SER A 216 22.02 3.63 15.17
C SER A 216 20.91 4.51 14.60
N ALA A 217 21.25 5.70 14.08
CA ALA A 217 20.28 6.63 13.47
C ALA A 217 19.62 6.04 12.22
N GLU A 218 20.33 5.19 11.49
CA GLU A 218 19.85 4.54 10.27
C GLU A 218 18.82 3.44 10.59
N ASP A 219 18.97 2.72 11.72
CA ASP A 219 18.13 1.56 12.06
C ASP A 219 17.08 1.84 13.15
N ALA A 220 17.16 2.99 13.82
CA ALA A 220 16.30 3.33 14.95
C ALA A 220 14.82 3.25 14.61
N GLY A 221 14.41 3.76 13.46
CA GLY A 221 13.01 3.73 13.01
C GLY A 221 12.46 2.31 12.93
N SER A 222 13.14 1.44 12.18
CA SER A 222 12.79 0.02 12.01
C SER A 222 12.77 -0.72 13.35
N ARG A 223 13.75 -0.45 14.23
CA ARG A 223 13.81 -1.07 15.55
C ARG A 223 12.66 -0.64 16.46
N ILE A 224 12.30 0.64 16.46
CA ILE A 224 11.19 1.19 17.25
C ILE A 224 9.85 0.60 16.78
N GLU A 225 9.65 0.49 15.47
CA GLU A 225 8.47 -0.13 14.88
C GLU A 225 8.34 -1.60 15.29
N THR A 226 9.43 -2.36 15.19
CA THR A 226 9.48 -3.77 15.59
C THR A 226 9.12 -3.96 17.08
N LEU A 227 9.69 -3.13 17.96
CA LEU A 227 9.37 -3.15 19.39
C LEU A 227 7.91 -2.77 19.69
N THR A 228 7.35 -1.84 18.91
CA THR A 228 5.97 -1.37 19.05
C THR A 228 4.98 -2.45 18.61
N ALA A 229 5.24 -3.14 17.50
CA ALA A 229 4.44 -4.25 17.02
C ALA A 229 4.43 -5.41 18.03
N ALA A 230 5.59 -5.80 18.56
CA ALA A 230 5.68 -6.86 19.57
C ALA A 230 4.92 -6.52 20.86
N ARG A 231 4.98 -5.26 21.31
CA ARG A 231 4.20 -4.79 22.47
C ARG A 231 2.69 -4.94 22.23
N ASN A 232 2.18 -4.52 21.08
CA ASN A 232 0.75 -4.55 20.80
C ASN A 232 0.21 -5.98 20.80
N ILE A 233 0.90 -6.91 20.14
CA ILE A 233 0.50 -8.32 20.10
C ILE A 233 0.32 -8.91 21.51
N LEU A 234 1.27 -8.66 22.43
CA LEU A 234 1.17 -9.18 23.79
C LEU A 234 0.10 -8.49 24.64
N LEU A 235 -0.20 -7.21 24.39
CA LEU A 235 -1.23 -6.48 25.13
C LEU A 235 -2.65 -6.81 24.63
N ASP A 236 -2.82 -6.96 23.32
CA ASP A 236 -4.11 -7.27 22.71
C ASP A 236 -4.55 -8.70 23.08
N ARG A 237 -3.62 -9.67 23.05
CA ARG A 237 -3.89 -11.07 23.43
C ARG A 237 -4.33 -11.21 24.89
N ARG A 238 -3.88 -10.33 25.77
CA ARG A 238 -4.27 -10.35 27.19
C ARG A 238 -5.58 -9.60 27.45
N SER A 239 -6.03 -8.81 26.48
CA SER A 239 -7.29 -8.06 26.54
C SER A 239 -8.47 -8.84 25.95
N ALA A 240 -8.20 -9.95 25.26
CA ALA A 240 -9.16 -10.89 24.68
C ALA A 240 -9.34 -12.10 25.60
#